data_AF-A0A1C6RX60-F1
#
_entry.id   AF-A0A1C6RX60-F1
#
_cell.length_a   1.000
_cell.length_b   1.000
_cell.length_c   1.000
_cell.angle_alpha   90.00
_cell.angle_beta   90.00
_cell.angle_gamma   90.00
#
_symmetry.space_group_name_H-M   'P 1'
#
loop_
_entity.id
_entity.type
_entity.pdbx_description
1 polymer ?
#
loop_
_entity_poly.entity_id
_entity_poly.type
_entity_poly.pdbx_seq_one_letter_code
_entity_poly.pdbx_strand_id
1 'polypeptide(L)'
;MDERDANGERPAGSPAAAVVHSLSQRHETLATIESLTGGLLSASIVEIAGVSGTYRGGLVVYATELKSELAGVPADLLAERGPVDPDVAVALAEGGRRRCGADWGLATTGVAGPEPQDGKPVGLVYVAVAGPGGTSVEQLDLEGGRDHIRSAAVIAALRLLTERIRAADQADESRPADATRHPAHQVDEAQDPALRRPAGDAAHGTDIDTPDDADAADPAAAGRR
;
A
#
# COMPACT_ATOMS: atom_id res chain seq x y z
N MET A 1 13.84 -12.59 -27.96
CA MET A 1 15.16 -12.06 -27.57
C MET A 1 15.46 -12.65 -26.22
N ASP A 2 16.59 -13.33 -26.08
CA ASP A 2 16.88 -14.23 -24.97
C ASP A 2 17.70 -13.48 -23.91
N GLU A 3 17.02 -12.93 -22.89
CA GLU A 3 17.62 -12.13 -21.81
C GLU A 3 18.31 -13.05 -20.79
N ARG A 4 19.47 -13.58 -21.14
CA ARG A 4 20.39 -14.24 -20.19
C ARG A 4 21.52 -13.30 -19.83
N ASP A 5 21.94 -13.31 -18.57
CA ASP A 5 23.05 -12.49 -18.10
C ASP A 5 24.41 -13.05 -18.58
N ALA A 6 25.50 -12.36 -18.20
CA ALA A 6 26.87 -12.71 -18.59
C ALA A 6 27.31 -14.12 -18.15
N ASN A 7 26.54 -14.80 -17.29
CA ASN A 7 26.82 -16.15 -16.81
C ASN A 7 25.92 -17.21 -17.47
N GLY A 8 25.07 -16.83 -18.44
CA GLY A 8 24.14 -17.75 -19.09
C GLY A 8 22.99 -18.19 -18.19
N GLU A 9 22.81 -17.52 -17.05
CA GLU A 9 21.63 -17.68 -16.21
C GLU A 9 20.53 -16.77 -16.75
N ARG A 10 19.29 -17.27 -16.80
CA ARG A 10 18.16 -16.34 -16.87
C ARG A 10 18.23 -15.55 -15.57
N PRO A 11 18.25 -14.20 -15.59
CA PRO A 11 18.23 -13.44 -14.36
C PRO A 11 17.10 -14.01 -13.51
N ALA A 12 17.43 -14.57 -12.35
CA ALA A 12 16.41 -14.89 -11.39
C ALA A 12 15.73 -13.55 -11.11
N GLY A 13 14.52 -13.36 -11.64
CA GLY A 13 13.84 -12.07 -11.59
C GLY A 13 13.83 -11.55 -10.16
N SER A 14 13.95 -10.23 -9.98
CA SER A 14 13.88 -9.64 -8.64
C SER A 14 12.63 -10.14 -7.90
N PRO A 15 12.64 -10.24 -6.55
CA PRO A 15 11.45 -10.64 -5.79
C PRO A 15 10.19 -9.83 -6.16
N ALA A 16 10.36 -8.55 -6.48
CA ALA A 16 9.29 -7.69 -6.97
C ALA A 16 8.76 -8.14 -8.34
N ALA A 17 9.65 -8.47 -9.29
CA ALA A 17 9.25 -8.99 -10.60
C ALA A 17 8.47 -10.30 -10.48
N ALA A 18 8.89 -11.20 -9.58
CA ALA A 18 8.18 -12.46 -9.33
C ALA A 18 6.76 -12.23 -8.78
N VAL A 19 6.61 -11.30 -7.83
CA VAL A 19 5.30 -10.90 -7.28
C VAL A 19 4.41 -10.30 -8.37
N VAL A 20 4.89 -9.30 -9.11
CA VAL A 20 4.10 -8.61 -10.14
C VAL A 20 3.66 -9.58 -11.23
N HIS A 21 4.56 -10.45 -11.67
CA HIS A 21 4.22 -11.49 -12.64
C HIS A 21 3.14 -12.43 -12.12
N SER A 22 3.29 -12.95 -10.90
CA SER A 22 2.35 -13.92 -10.32
C SER A 22 0.95 -13.33 -10.15
N LEU A 23 0.87 -12.11 -9.60
CA LEU A 23 -0.41 -11.41 -9.43
C LEU A 23 -1.05 -11.03 -10.77
N SER A 24 -0.25 -10.65 -11.77
CA SER A 24 -0.76 -10.38 -13.12
C SER A 24 -1.40 -11.61 -13.75
N GLN A 25 -0.79 -12.80 -13.59
CA GLN A 25 -1.37 -14.06 -14.08
C GLN A 25 -2.67 -14.43 -13.35
N ARG A 26 -2.79 -14.02 -12.09
CA ARG A 26 -3.97 -14.29 -11.25
C ARG A 26 -5.06 -13.23 -11.37
N HIS A 27 -4.81 -12.14 -12.10
CA HIS A 27 -5.68 -10.95 -12.12
C HIS A 27 -5.96 -10.40 -10.71
N GLU A 28 -5.01 -10.54 -9.81
CA GLU A 28 -5.10 -10.09 -8.42
C GLU A 28 -4.28 -8.83 -8.20
N THR A 29 -4.62 -8.13 -7.13
CA THR A 29 -4.11 -6.80 -6.83
C THR A 29 -3.43 -6.72 -5.47
N LEU A 30 -2.49 -5.79 -5.33
CA LEU A 30 -1.64 -5.59 -4.15
C LEU A 30 -1.72 -4.15 -3.66
N ALA A 31 -1.74 -3.99 -2.33
CA ALA A 31 -1.47 -2.75 -1.64
C ALA A 31 -0.36 -2.90 -0.60
N THR A 32 0.41 -1.84 -0.35
CA THR A 32 1.49 -1.85 0.65
C THR A 32 1.25 -0.85 1.78
N ILE A 33 1.70 -1.20 2.98
CA ILE A 33 1.69 -0.33 4.16
C ILE A 33 3.08 -0.31 4.78
N GLU A 34 3.75 0.83 4.69
CA GLU A 34 5.16 0.94 5.04
C GLU A 34 5.36 1.80 6.28
N SER A 35 6.20 1.34 7.21
CA SER A 35 6.75 2.17 8.28
C SER A 35 8.26 2.33 8.06
N LEU A 36 9.09 1.41 8.56
CA LEU A 36 10.56 1.55 8.51
C LEU A 36 11.12 1.67 7.08
N THR A 37 10.45 1.09 6.09
CA THR A 37 10.92 1.05 4.69
C THR A 37 10.67 2.38 3.97
N GLY A 38 9.73 3.20 4.44
CA GLY A 38 9.59 4.60 4.01
C GLY A 38 9.34 4.80 2.52
N GLY A 39 8.61 3.90 1.87
CA GLY A 39 8.30 3.96 0.43
C GLY A 39 9.19 3.08 -0.44
N LEU A 40 10.24 2.47 0.12
CA LEU A 40 11.15 1.60 -0.64
C LEU A 40 10.43 0.35 -1.17
N LEU A 41 9.50 -0.24 -0.42
CA LEU A 41 8.77 -1.42 -0.89
C LEU A 41 7.89 -1.07 -2.10
N SER A 42 7.14 0.04 -1.99
CA SER A 42 6.36 0.58 -3.11
C SER A 42 7.26 0.89 -4.31
N ALA A 43 8.41 1.52 -4.10
CA ALA A 43 9.34 1.86 -5.19
C ALA A 43 9.82 0.60 -5.91
N SER A 44 10.26 -0.44 -5.19
CA SER A 44 10.69 -1.70 -5.78
C SER A 44 9.61 -2.41 -6.59
N ILE A 45 8.34 -2.28 -6.19
CA ILE A 45 7.20 -2.81 -6.96
C ILE A 45 6.94 -1.97 -8.21
N VAL A 46 6.93 -0.64 -8.07
CA VAL A 46 6.64 0.31 -9.16
C VAL A 46 7.70 0.32 -10.25
N GLU A 47 8.95 -0.07 -9.94
CA GLU A 47 10.02 -0.25 -10.93
C GLU A 47 9.72 -1.34 -11.97
N ILE A 48 8.79 -2.26 -11.70
CA ILE A 48 8.47 -3.36 -12.61
C ILE A 48 7.48 -2.91 -13.69
N ALA A 49 7.81 -3.15 -14.95
CA ALA A 49 6.93 -2.85 -16.08
C ALA A 49 5.60 -3.62 -15.98
N GLY A 50 4.48 -2.94 -16.29
CA GLY A 50 3.13 -3.54 -16.25
C GLY A 50 2.47 -3.54 -14.87
N VAL A 51 3.13 -3.00 -13.85
CA VAL A 51 2.64 -2.97 -12.46
C VAL A 51 1.27 -2.29 -12.27
N SER A 52 0.84 -1.42 -13.19
CA SER A 52 -0.44 -0.71 -13.11
C SER A 52 -1.68 -1.63 -13.08
N GLY A 53 -1.56 -2.85 -13.61
CA GLY A 53 -2.63 -3.86 -13.55
C GLY A 53 -2.74 -4.58 -12.20
N THR A 54 -1.71 -4.47 -11.35
CA THR A 54 -1.58 -5.24 -10.10
C THR A 54 -1.50 -4.36 -8.88
N TYR A 55 -0.77 -3.24 -8.91
CA TYR A 55 -0.54 -2.41 -7.74
C TYR A 55 -1.59 -1.31 -7.62
N ARG A 56 -2.36 -1.33 -6.53
CA ARG A 56 -3.45 -0.37 -6.25
C ARG A 56 -2.94 0.90 -5.60
N GLY A 57 -1.79 0.83 -4.95
CA GLY A 57 -1.20 1.91 -4.16
C GLY A 57 -0.83 1.45 -2.76
N GLY A 58 -0.52 2.40 -1.90
CA GLY A 58 -0.11 2.10 -0.53
C GLY A 58 -0.06 3.34 0.34
N LEU A 59 0.24 3.13 1.61
CA LEU A 59 0.39 4.20 2.61
C LEU A 59 1.76 4.07 3.27
N VAL A 60 2.43 5.20 3.49
CA VAL A 60 3.59 5.28 4.38
C VAL A 60 3.11 5.86 5.71
N VAL A 61 3.03 5.02 6.74
CA VAL A 61 2.47 5.35 8.07
C VAL A 61 3.56 5.28 9.14
N TYR A 62 4.48 6.26 9.09
CA TYR A 62 5.66 6.26 9.96
C TYR A 62 5.30 6.52 11.43
N ALA A 63 4.50 7.56 11.69
CA ALA A 63 4.07 7.92 13.04
C ALA A 63 3.06 6.91 13.60
N THR A 64 3.08 6.68 14.91
CA THR A 64 2.29 5.63 15.58
C THR A 64 0.79 5.89 15.46
N GLU A 65 0.36 7.12 15.71
CA GLU A 65 -1.04 7.57 15.60
C GLU A 65 -1.59 7.40 14.18
N LEU A 66 -0.77 7.67 13.16
CA LEU A 66 -1.18 7.52 11.76
C LEU A 66 -1.41 6.06 11.34
N LYS A 67 -0.84 5.08 12.07
CA LYS A 67 -1.17 3.66 11.86
C LYS A 67 -2.65 3.39 12.17
N SER A 68 -3.20 4.06 13.17
CA SER A 68 -4.64 3.97 13.49
C SER A 68 -5.47 4.74 12.47
N GLU A 69 -5.17 6.03 12.27
CA GLU A 69 -6.00 6.91 11.44
C GLU A 69 -6.05 6.45 9.97
N LEU A 70 -4.90 6.14 9.38
CA LEU A 70 -4.77 5.89 7.94
C LEU A 70 -4.85 4.42 7.58
N ALA A 71 -4.30 3.52 8.40
CA ALA A 71 -4.31 2.08 8.14
C ALA A 71 -5.37 1.32 8.97
N GLY A 72 -5.99 1.93 9.97
CA GLY A 72 -7.05 1.30 10.77
C GLY A 72 -6.55 0.30 11.79
N VAL A 73 -5.30 0.43 12.26
CA VAL A 73 -4.80 -0.36 13.38
C VAL A 73 -5.55 0.05 14.66
N PRO A 74 -6.09 -0.88 15.46
CA PRO A 74 -6.76 -0.53 16.71
C PRO A 74 -5.86 0.31 17.64
N ALA A 75 -6.40 1.42 18.16
CA ALA A 75 -5.62 2.34 18.98
C ALA A 75 -5.23 1.75 20.34
N ASP A 76 -6.09 0.90 20.90
CA ASP A 76 -5.83 0.10 22.10
C ASP A 76 -4.68 -0.90 21.88
N LEU A 77 -4.63 -1.56 20.72
CA LEU A 77 -3.51 -2.43 20.35
C LEU A 77 -2.19 -1.64 20.30
N LEU A 78 -2.18 -0.46 19.69
CA LEU A 78 -0.98 0.39 19.64
C LEU A 78 -0.56 0.87 21.04
N ALA A 79 -1.51 1.19 21.91
CA ALA A 79 -1.23 1.60 23.28
C ALA A 79 -0.65 0.46 24.13
N GLU A 80 -1.14 -0.77 23.95
CA GLU A 80 -0.70 -1.94 24.70
C GLU A 80 0.64 -2.50 24.20
N ARG A 81 0.81 -2.60 22.88
CA ARG A 81 1.91 -3.37 22.24
C ARG A 81 2.98 -2.50 21.58
N GLY A 82 2.66 -1.23 21.32
CA GLY A 82 3.50 -0.31 20.57
C GLY A 82 3.52 -0.60 19.05
N PRO A 83 4.17 0.24 18.24
CA PRO A 83 4.06 0.20 16.77
C PRO A 83 4.83 -0.95 16.09
N VAL A 84 5.73 -1.62 16.81
CA VAL A 84 6.61 -2.69 16.28
C VAL A 84 6.25 -4.03 16.93
N ASP A 85 5.17 -4.65 16.49
CA ASP A 85 4.60 -5.85 17.09
C ASP A 85 3.96 -6.72 16.00
N PRO A 86 3.95 -8.06 16.12
CA PRO A 86 3.35 -8.93 15.11
C PRO A 86 1.87 -8.63 14.88
N ASP A 87 1.09 -8.33 15.93
CA ASP A 87 -0.35 -8.05 15.79
C ASP A 87 -0.59 -6.72 15.10
N VAL A 88 0.30 -5.74 15.33
CA VAL A 88 0.29 -4.47 14.60
C VAL A 88 0.66 -4.67 13.13
N ALA A 89 1.64 -5.51 12.82
CA ALA A 89 2.00 -5.83 11.44
C ALA A 89 0.83 -6.49 10.67
N VAL A 90 0.14 -7.44 11.32
CA VAL A 90 -1.09 -8.06 10.81
C VAL A 90 -2.15 -7.00 10.53
N ALA A 91 -2.45 -6.14 11.51
CA ALA A 91 -3.46 -5.09 11.38
C ALA A 91 -3.12 -4.08 10.26
N LEU A 92 -1.83 -3.75 10.07
CA LEU A 92 -1.38 -2.91 8.96
C LEU A 92 -1.63 -3.59 7.61
N ALA A 93 -1.26 -4.86 7.45
CA ALA A 93 -1.43 -5.58 6.19
C ALA A 93 -2.91 -5.68 5.78
N GLU A 94 -3.77 -6.06 6.73
CA GLU A 94 -5.21 -6.09 6.49
C GLU A 94 -5.81 -4.71 6.25
N GLY A 95 -5.29 -3.71 6.99
CA GLY A 95 -5.62 -2.31 6.81
C GLY A 95 -5.39 -1.85 5.37
N GLY A 96 -4.18 -2.08 4.85
CA GLY A 96 -3.85 -1.73 3.46
C GLY A 96 -4.72 -2.42 2.44
N ARG A 97 -4.96 -3.73 2.62
CA ARG A 97 -5.87 -4.50 1.78
C ARG A 97 -7.26 -3.86 1.70
N ARG A 98 -7.84 -3.52 2.87
CA ARG A 98 -9.18 -2.89 2.95
C ARG A 98 -9.20 -1.46 2.40
N ARG A 99 -8.23 -0.62 2.78
CA ARG A 99 -8.20 0.81 2.44
C ARG A 99 -7.96 1.06 0.95
N CYS A 100 -7.16 0.22 0.30
CA CYS A 100 -6.85 0.32 -1.13
C CYS A 100 -7.77 -0.54 -2.02
N GLY A 101 -8.64 -1.37 -1.42
CA GLY A 101 -9.47 -2.32 -2.15
C GLY A 101 -8.64 -3.29 -2.98
N ALA A 102 -7.64 -3.90 -2.35
CA ALA A 102 -6.73 -4.86 -2.99
C ALA A 102 -7.04 -6.29 -2.54
N ASP A 103 -6.62 -7.28 -3.33
CA ASP A 103 -6.72 -8.70 -2.95
C ASP A 103 -5.69 -9.07 -1.88
N TRP A 104 -4.52 -8.43 -1.96
CA TRP A 104 -3.39 -8.62 -1.07
C TRP A 104 -2.99 -7.31 -0.39
N GLY A 105 -2.63 -7.39 0.89
CA GLY A 105 -2.00 -6.32 1.65
C GLY A 105 -0.65 -6.77 2.17
N LEU A 106 0.39 -5.96 1.99
CA LEU A 106 1.75 -6.23 2.45
C LEU A 106 2.22 -5.11 3.38
N ALA A 107 2.62 -5.43 4.60
CA ALA A 107 3.03 -4.45 5.59
C ALA A 107 4.44 -4.66 6.13
N THR A 108 5.09 -3.55 6.51
CA THR A 108 6.38 -3.54 7.20
C THR A 108 6.35 -2.62 8.43
N THR A 109 6.81 -3.12 9.58
CA THR A 109 7.06 -2.32 10.78
C THR A 109 8.27 -2.84 11.54
N GLY A 110 9.05 -1.97 12.20
CA GLY A 110 10.36 -2.38 12.72
C GLY A 110 11.27 -1.25 13.12
N VAL A 111 12.39 -1.60 13.74
CA VAL A 111 13.42 -0.68 14.21
C VAL A 111 14.64 -0.77 13.29
N ALA A 112 14.76 0.14 12.33
CA ALA A 112 15.91 0.18 11.43
C ALA A 112 17.13 0.91 12.01
N GLY A 113 17.07 1.43 13.24
CA GLY A 113 18.18 2.10 13.89
C GLY A 113 18.44 3.54 13.40
N PRO A 114 19.54 4.17 13.87
CA PRO A 114 20.69 3.53 14.53
C PRO A 114 20.49 3.18 16.02
N GLU A 115 19.44 3.68 16.66
CA GLU A 115 19.16 3.45 18.08
C GLU A 115 17.94 2.51 18.27
N PRO A 116 17.89 1.76 19.40
CA PRO A 116 16.68 1.04 19.81
C PRO A 116 15.47 1.98 19.94
N GLN A 117 14.26 1.44 19.79
CA GLN A 117 13.02 2.19 19.97
C GLN A 117 12.10 1.46 20.96
N ASP A 118 11.61 2.16 21.99
CA ASP A 118 10.66 1.61 22.97
C ASP A 118 11.12 0.28 23.59
N GLY A 119 12.42 0.14 23.84
CA GLY A 119 13.04 -1.09 24.37
C GLY A 119 13.24 -2.22 23.33
N LYS A 120 12.85 -2.01 22.07
CA LYS A 120 13.02 -2.98 20.97
C LYS A 120 14.37 -2.75 20.27
N PRO A 121 15.16 -3.82 20.04
CA PRO A 121 16.51 -3.69 19.49
C PRO A 121 16.47 -3.27 18.02
N VAL A 122 17.55 -2.63 17.57
CA VAL A 122 17.79 -2.39 16.14
C VAL A 122 17.82 -3.73 15.42
N GLY A 123 17.17 -3.79 14.26
CA GLY A 123 17.08 -5.01 13.47
C GLY A 123 15.79 -5.78 13.64
N LEU A 124 15.03 -5.54 14.74
CA LEU A 124 13.73 -6.18 14.92
C LEU A 124 12.73 -5.61 13.91
N VAL A 125 12.26 -6.47 13.01
CA VAL A 125 11.29 -6.13 11.96
C VAL A 125 10.20 -7.19 11.89
N TYR A 126 8.98 -6.75 11.65
CA TYR A 126 7.87 -7.60 11.28
C TYR A 126 7.41 -7.27 9.85
N VAL A 127 7.23 -8.31 9.07
CA VAL A 127 6.59 -8.23 7.74
C VAL A 127 5.34 -9.08 7.75
N ALA A 128 4.25 -8.58 7.17
CA ALA A 128 2.98 -9.30 7.16
C ALA A 128 2.30 -9.25 5.80
N VAL A 129 1.63 -10.34 5.44
CA VAL A 129 0.86 -10.50 4.20
C VAL A 129 -0.57 -10.91 4.56
N ALA A 130 -1.54 -10.09 4.19
CA ALA A 130 -2.96 -10.40 4.25
C ALA A 130 -3.48 -10.75 2.84
N GLY A 131 -4.20 -11.86 2.70
CA GLY A 131 -4.72 -12.29 1.39
C GLY A 131 -5.92 -13.23 1.48
N PRO A 132 -6.31 -13.88 0.35
CA PRO A 132 -7.45 -14.80 0.29
C PRO A 132 -7.36 -15.97 1.28
N GLY A 133 -6.15 -16.47 1.56
CA GLY A 133 -5.89 -17.57 2.50
C GLY A 133 -5.63 -17.13 3.94
N GLY A 134 -6.08 -15.94 4.34
CA GLY A 134 -5.80 -15.34 5.65
C GLY A 134 -4.48 -14.58 5.73
N THR A 135 -4.14 -14.14 6.94
CA THR A 135 -2.98 -13.28 7.20
C THR A 135 -1.81 -14.09 7.77
N SER A 136 -0.59 -13.75 7.36
CA SER A 136 0.66 -14.32 7.89
C SER A 136 1.62 -13.20 8.26
N VAL A 137 2.40 -13.42 9.31
CA VAL A 137 3.39 -12.47 9.82
C VAL A 137 4.69 -13.21 10.11
N GLU A 138 5.81 -12.57 9.80
CA GLU A 138 7.15 -13.07 10.07
C GLU A 138 7.93 -12.04 10.87
N GLN A 139 8.59 -12.50 11.93
CA GLN A 139 9.60 -11.72 12.66
C GLN A 139 10.96 -11.92 12.01
N LEU A 140 11.70 -10.83 11.86
CA LEU A 140 13.06 -10.80 11.34
C LEU A 140 13.96 -10.14 12.37
N ASP A 141 15.11 -10.74 12.61
CA ASP A 141 16.19 -10.18 13.42
C ASP A 141 17.35 -9.84 12.48
N LEU A 142 17.32 -8.63 11.92
CA LEU A 142 18.21 -8.18 10.85
C LEU A 142 19.45 -7.47 11.39
N GLU A 143 20.61 -7.80 10.86
CA GLU A 143 21.87 -7.15 11.23
C GLU A 143 22.28 -6.07 10.24
N GLY A 144 23.13 -5.14 10.67
CA GLY A 144 23.75 -4.14 9.80
C GLY A 144 23.22 -2.72 9.97
N GLY A 145 23.57 -1.85 9.03
CA GLY A 145 23.19 -0.44 9.05
C GLY A 145 21.74 -0.21 8.64
N ARG A 146 21.23 1.00 8.92
CA ARG A 146 19.84 1.40 8.65
C ARG A 146 19.37 1.08 7.22
N ASP A 147 20.16 1.42 6.21
CA ASP A 147 19.77 1.19 4.81
C ASP A 147 19.77 -0.30 4.45
N HIS A 148 20.66 -1.08 5.05
CA HIS A 148 20.68 -2.53 4.88
C HIS A 148 19.43 -3.16 5.49
N ILE A 149 19.10 -2.82 6.74
CA ILE A 149 17.89 -3.34 7.42
C ILE A 149 16.63 -3.02 6.61
N ARG A 150 16.51 -1.78 6.12
CA ARG A 150 15.36 -1.38 5.28
C ARG A 150 15.28 -2.19 3.98
N SER A 151 16.40 -2.38 3.29
CA SER A 151 16.45 -3.13 2.04
C SER A 151 16.17 -4.63 2.25
N ALA A 152 16.71 -5.21 3.32
CA ALA A 152 16.47 -6.60 3.71
C ALA A 152 14.99 -6.83 4.09
N ALA A 153 14.36 -5.89 4.80
CA ALA A 153 12.93 -5.94 5.11
C ALA A 153 12.06 -5.94 3.83
N VAL A 154 12.40 -5.14 2.82
CA VAL A 154 11.71 -5.14 1.52
C VAL A 154 11.80 -6.52 0.85
N ILE A 155 13.01 -7.10 0.80
CA ILE A 155 13.23 -8.41 0.18
C ILE A 155 12.44 -9.50 0.92
N ALA A 156 12.48 -9.50 2.25
CA ALA A 156 11.75 -10.47 3.07
C ALA A 156 10.23 -10.35 2.88
N ALA A 157 9.69 -9.13 2.88
CA ALA A 157 8.26 -8.88 2.63
C ALA A 157 7.82 -9.44 1.26
N LEU A 158 8.60 -9.21 0.20
CA LEU A 158 8.30 -9.72 -1.15
C LEU A 158 8.41 -11.26 -1.24
N ARG A 159 9.35 -11.86 -0.51
CA ARG A 159 9.47 -13.32 -0.42
C ARG A 159 8.28 -13.94 0.28
N LEU A 160 7.89 -13.41 1.43
CA LEU A 160 6.71 -13.86 2.16
C LEU A 160 5.46 -13.76 1.26
N LEU A 161 5.28 -12.66 0.53
CA LEU A 161 4.16 -12.54 -0.42
C LEU A 161 4.21 -13.61 -1.52
N THR A 162 5.38 -13.86 -2.10
CA THR A 162 5.56 -14.91 -3.12
C THR A 162 5.17 -16.29 -2.58
N GLU A 163 5.58 -16.62 -1.35
CA GLU A 163 5.23 -17.88 -0.69
C GLU A 163 3.72 -17.98 -0.45
N ARG A 164 3.09 -16.89 -0.02
CA ARG A 164 1.64 -16.84 0.23
C ARG A 164 0.81 -16.97 -1.04
N ILE A 165 1.25 -16.40 -2.15
CA ILE A 165 0.61 -16.57 -3.46
C ILE A 165 0.70 -18.05 -3.88
N ARG A 166 1.88 -18.67 -3.79
CA ARG A 166 2.07 -20.09 -4.13
C ARG A 166 1.24 -21.03 -3.25
N ALA A 167 1.13 -20.73 -1.96
CA ALA A 167 0.28 -21.50 -1.05
C ALA A 167 -1.20 -21.39 -1.44
N ALA A 168 -1.65 -20.23 -1.95
CA ALA A 168 -3.00 -20.05 -2.45
C ALA A 168 -3.25 -20.84 -3.75
N ASP A 169 -2.26 -20.95 -4.65
CA ASP A 169 -2.34 -21.81 -5.83
C ASP A 169 -2.59 -23.28 -5.44
N GLN A 170 -1.78 -23.80 -4.52
CA GLN A 170 -1.87 -25.18 -4.05
C GLN A 170 -3.20 -25.48 -3.36
N ALA A 171 -3.76 -24.50 -2.64
CA ALA A 171 -5.05 -24.63 -1.99
C ALA A 171 -6.22 -24.67 -3.00
N ASP A 172 -6.13 -23.93 -4.11
CA ASP A 172 -7.15 -23.97 -5.17
C ASP A 172 -7.09 -25.29 -5.95
N GLU A 173 -5.89 -25.78 -6.26
CA GLU A 173 -5.68 -27.06 -6.96
C GLU A 173 -6.10 -28.30 -6.15
N SER A 174 -5.96 -28.24 -4.82
CA SER A 174 -6.32 -29.36 -3.93
C SER A 174 -7.80 -29.40 -3.56
N ARG A 175 -8.60 -28.40 -3.96
CA ARG A 175 -10.04 -28.38 -3.70
C ARG A 175 -10.74 -29.39 -4.62
N PRO A 176 -11.47 -30.39 -4.09
CA PRO A 176 -12.18 -31.34 -4.93
C PRO A 176 -13.14 -30.60 -5.86
N ALA A 177 -13.17 -31.00 -7.14
CA ALA A 177 -14.04 -30.42 -8.16
C ALA A 177 -15.51 -30.73 -7.84
N ASP A 178 -16.10 -29.97 -6.93
CA ASP A 178 -17.53 -30.00 -6.67
C ASP A 178 -18.25 -28.85 -7.40
N ALA A 179 -19.45 -29.18 -7.85
CA ALA A 179 -20.10 -28.72 -9.05
C ALA A 179 -20.55 -27.24 -9.04
N THR A 180 -20.84 -26.77 -10.25
CA THR A 180 -21.54 -25.51 -10.59
C THR A 180 -20.71 -24.22 -10.52
N ARG A 181 -19.80 -24.02 -11.50
CA ARG A 181 -19.60 -22.67 -12.05
C ARG A 181 -20.85 -22.31 -12.87
N HIS A 182 -21.83 -21.64 -12.23
CA HIS A 182 -22.84 -20.88 -12.95
C HIS A 182 -22.14 -19.72 -13.67
N PRO A 183 -22.39 -19.48 -14.97
CA PRO A 183 -21.84 -18.35 -15.68
C PRO A 183 -22.48 -17.04 -15.18
N ALA A 184 -21.64 -16.02 -15.07
CA ALA A 184 -21.90 -14.57 -15.11
C ALA A 184 -23.18 -14.03 -14.46
N HIS A 185 -22.99 -13.15 -13.48
CA HIS A 185 -23.95 -12.12 -13.09
C HIS A 185 -24.47 -11.39 -14.34
N GLN A 186 -25.67 -11.76 -14.77
CA GLN A 186 -26.50 -10.94 -15.62
C GLN A 186 -26.93 -9.75 -14.76
N VAL A 187 -26.49 -8.56 -15.13
CA VAL A 187 -26.98 -7.31 -14.55
C VAL A 187 -28.47 -7.19 -14.91
N ASP A 188 -29.34 -7.44 -13.94
CA ASP A 188 -30.75 -7.11 -14.03
C ASP A 188 -30.88 -5.61 -13.73
N GLU A 189 -31.11 -4.81 -14.78
CA GLU A 189 -31.48 -3.40 -14.67
C GLU A 189 -32.87 -3.28 -14.04
N ALA A 190 -32.93 -3.34 -12.71
CA ALA A 190 -34.07 -2.85 -11.95
C ALA A 190 -34.03 -1.31 -11.93
N GLN A 191 -34.92 -0.71 -12.71
CA GLN A 191 -35.21 0.71 -12.77
C GLN A 191 -35.70 1.24 -11.41
N ASP A 192 -34.96 2.17 -10.80
CA ASP A 192 -35.44 3.00 -9.69
C ASP A 192 -35.89 4.38 -10.24
N PRO A 193 -37.18 4.74 -10.18
CA PRO A 193 -37.70 5.95 -10.80
C PRO A 193 -37.65 7.13 -9.83
N ALA A 194 -36.46 7.57 -9.41
CA ALA A 194 -36.36 8.74 -8.54
C ALA A 194 -35.03 9.49 -8.69
N LEU A 195 -34.72 10.00 -9.89
CA LEU A 195 -33.95 11.26 -10.04
C LEU A 195 -34.02 11.80 -11.48
N ARG A 196 -35.21 12.28 -11.89
CA ARG A 196 -35.31 13.17 -13.07
C ARG A 196 -35.11 14.62 -12.61
N ARG A 197 -33.97 15.22 -12.90
CA ARG A 197 -33.85 16.69 -12.97
C ARG A 197 -34.09 17.11 -14.43
N PRO A 198 -35.00 18.05 -14.72
CA PRO A 198 -35.14 18.54 -16.08
C PRO A 198 -33.99 19.48 -16.43
N ALA A 199 -33.44 19.30 -17.63
CA ALA A 199 -32.67 20.31 -18.32
C ALA A 199 -33.62 21.43 -18.79
N GLY A 200 -33.21 22.68 -18.61
CA GLY A 200 -33.93 23.87 -19.06
C GLY A 200 -32.94 25.01 -19.26
N ASP A 201 -33.11 25.69 -20.40
CA ASP A 201 -32.14 26.46 -21.17
C ASP A 201 -31.59 27.76 -20.55
N ALA A 202 -30.45 28.16 -21.14
CA ALA A 202 -29.77 29.43 -21.02
C ALA A 202 -30.58 30.63 -21.55
N ALA A 203 -30.32 31.84 -20.99
CA ALA A 203 -29.99 33.06 -21.74
C ALA A 203 -29.97 34.35 -20.86
N HIS A 204 -28.97 35.20 -21.16
CA HIS A 204 -28.89 36.68 -20.96
C HIS A 204 -28.83 37.20 -19.50
N GLY A 205 -27.95 38.12 -19.08
CA GLY A 205 -27.11 39.11 -19.75
C GLY A 205 -27.20 40.44 -18.97
N THR A 206 -26.10 41.21 -18.91
CA THR A 206 -25.95 42.59 -18.34
C THR A 206 -25.91 42.68 -16.80
N ASP A 207 -25.24 43.61 -16.12
CA ASP A 207 -24.08 44.51 -16.36
C ASP A 207 -23.78 45.16 -14.98
N ILE A 208 -22.52 45.49 -14.71
CA ILE A 208 -22.02 46.62 -13.89
C ILE A 208 -22.44 46.69 -12.39
N ASP A 209 -21.47 46.64 -11.46
CA ASP A 209 -20.95 47.85 -10.79
C ASP A 209 -19.81 47.50 -9.80
N THR A 210 -18.69 48.21 -9.91
CA THR A 210 -17.55 48.14 -8.99
C THR A 210 -17.39 49.54 -8.41
N PRO A 211 -17.30 49.72 -7.08
CA PRO A 211 -16.73 50.94 -6.55
C PRO A 211 -15.22 50.77 -6.42
N ASP A 212 -14.52 51.54 -7.22
CA ASP A 212 -13.18 52.05 -6.98
C ASP A 212 -13.31 53.22 -5.98
N ASP A 213 -12.47 53.23 -4.95
CA ASP A 213 -12.04 54.47 -4.31
C ASP A 213 -10.74 54.19 -3.54
N ALA A 214 -9.65 54.53 -4.24
CA ALA A 214 -8.38 54.91 -3.66
C ALA A 214 -8.54 56.15 -2.76
N ASP A 215 -7.73 56.28 -1.71
CA ASP A 215 -6.53 57.13 -1.73
C ASP A 215 -5.95 57.32 -0.31
N ALA A 216 -4.66 57.70 -0.29
CA ALA A 216 -3.89 58.36 0.75
C ALA A 216 -2.94 57.51 1.62
N ALA A 217 -1.86 57.08 0.97
CA ALA A 217 -0.48 57.57 1.19
C ALA A 217 0.23 57.39 2.56
N ASP A 218 1.31 56.59 2.47
CA ASP A 218 2.68 56.69 3.07
C ASP A 218 3.23 58.16 3.06
N PRO A 219 4.34 58.58 3.76
CA PRO A 219 5.48 57.78 4.17
C PRO A 219 6.33 58.17 5.41
N ALA A 220 7.28 57.27 5.71
CA ALA A 220 8.71 57.55 5.95
C ALA A 220 9.33 57.16 7.32
N ALA A 221 10.32 56.24 7.19
CA ALA A 221 11.72 56.38 7.61
C ALA A 221 12.25 55.69 8.88
N ALA A 222 13.41 55.06 8.64
CA ALA A 222 14.53 54.76 9.54
C ALA A 222 14.36 53.56 10.49
N GLY A 223 15.29 52.62 10.63
CA GLY A 223 16.64 52.51 10.08
C GLY A 223 17.34 51.29 10.66
N ARG A 224 18.24 50.72 9.85
CA ARG A 224 19.40 49.85 10.13
C ARG A 224 19.65 49.50 11.62
N ARG A 225 19.84 48.21 11.91
CA ARG A 225 21.15 47.53 11.97
C ARG A 225 20.97 46.02 12.05
#